data_AF-A0A3B8Q759-F1
#
_entry.id   AF-A0A3B8Q759-F1
#
_cell.length_a   1.000
_cell.length_b   1.000
_cell.length_c   1.000
_cell.angle_alpha   90.00
_cell.angle_beta   90.00
_cell.angle_gamma   90.00
#
_symmetry.space_group_name_H-M   'P 1'
#
loop_
_entity.id
_entity.type
_entity.pdbx_description
1 polymer ?
#
loop_
_entity_poly.entity_id
_entity_poly.type
_entity_poly.pdbx_seq_one_letter_code
_entity_poly.pdbx_strand_id
1 'polypeptide(L)'
;MLLLSGCQTLSYREIQSDFNQSVQADNSGTPFTDQHSTVLQNLTPEYISKLEPKLRPNAWMLRSVSAWRTGSNSLATESSRKGLEDPNLVPGSRDHVILEMIPALVIDSDLNRRWLDAHRTVSGPEYASTYETEGFVTAWRRLTGPAAKAINNATPEAVVAYFHYQRWRLILNWAAVIGSVRPRADSVAAQERASTVLGVEQDPLFAAQNEVDQIPANSPMSALIKAQGWVKPRPLQPGNSTPP
;
A
#
# COMPACT_ATOMS: atom_id res chain seq x y z
N MET A 1 0.79 1.72 40.83
CA MET A 1 0.95 1.27 39.41
C MET A 1 0.06 2.04 38.44
N LEU A 2 -1.14 2.51 38.83
CA LEU A 2 -2.06 3.29 37.98
C LEU A 2 -1.51 4.63 37.43
N LEU A 3 -0.71 5.36 38.21
CA LEU A 3 -0.14 6.65 37.78
C LEU A 3 0.85 6.51 36.61
N LEU A 4 1.65 5.44 36.59
CA LEU A 4 2.62 5.16 35.51
C LEU A 4 1.89 4.78 34.20
N SER A 5 0.81 3.99 34.29
CA SER A 5 -0.04 3.65 33.13
C SER A 5 -0.77 4.88 32.57
N GLY A 6 -1.19 5.82 33.43
CA GLY A 6 -1.79 7.09 33.03
C GLY A 6 -0.84 8.00 32.24
N CYS A 7 0.41 8.17 32.71
CA CYS A 7 1.43 8.94 31.99
C CYS A 7 1.79 8.32 30.63
N GLN A 8 1.89 6.98 30.56
CA GLN A 8 2.15 6.28 29.30
C GLN A 8 0.99 6.43 28.30
N THR A 9 -0.25 6.40 28.78
CA THR A 9 -1.44 6.60 27.92
C THR A 9 -1.51 8.01 27.37
N LEU A 10 -1.13 9.04 28.14
CA LEU A 10 -1.09 10.42 27.67
C LEU A 10 -0.01 10.61 26.61
N SER A 11 1.22 10.13 26.86
CA SER A 11 2.30 10.14 25.88
C SER A 11 1.92 9.39 24.59
N TYR A 12 1.20 8.27 24.70
CA TYR A 12 0.75 7.53 23.53
C TYR A 12 -0.30 8.29 22.71
N ARG A 13 -1.19 9.06 23.35
CA ARG A 13 -2.17 9.92 22.66
C ARG A 13 -1.51 11.05 21.88
N GLU A 14 -0.43 11.62 22.40
CA GLU A 14 0.35 12.64 21.69
C GLU A 14 0.93 12.06 20.40
N ILE A 15 1.57 10.88 20.49
CA ILE A 15 2.08 10.16 19.31
C ILE A 15 0.97 9.86 18.29
N GLN A 16 -0.22 9.45 18.75
CA GLN A 16 -1.38 9.24 17.87
C GLN A 16 -1.82 10.53 17.18
N SER A 17 -1.76 11.67 17.88
CA SER A 17 -2.06 12.99 17.33
C SER A 17 -1.08 13.37 16.24
N ASP A 18 0.22 13.19 16.48
CA ASP A 18 1.29 13.45 15.51
C ASP A 18 1.13 12.58 14.26
N PHE A 19 0.80 11.29 14.44
CA PHE A 19 0.50 10.40 13.33
C PHE A 19 -0.70 10.89 12.51
N ASN A 20 -1.80 11.28 13.17
CA ASN A 20 -3.00 11.74 12.47
C ASN A 20 -2.73 13.04 11.68
N GLN A 21 -1.95 13.95 12.24
CA GLN A 21 -1.52 15.16 11.54
C GLN A 21 -0.66 14.83 10.32
N SER A 22 0.28 13.88 10.45
CA SER A 22 1.12 13.39 9.34
C SER A 22 0.27 12.85 8.19
N VAL A 23 -0.72 12.00 8.50
CA VAL A 23 -1.63 11.43 7.51
C VAL A 23 -2.52 12.50 6.85
N GLN A 24 -2.96 13.51 7.60
CA GLN A 24 -3.73 14.62 7.04
C GLN A 24 -2.89 15.44 6.04
N ALA A 25 -1.62 15.72 6.36
CA ALA A 25 -0.69 16.41 5.47
C ALA A 25 -0.38 15.59 4.21
N ASP A 26 -0.18 14.28 4.36
CA ASP A 26 0.00 13.36 3.23
C ASP A 26 -1.19 13.41 2.25
N ASN A 27 -2.41 13.42 2.79
CA ASN A 27 -3.64 13.49 2.01
C ASN A 27 -3.88 14.85 1.35
N SER A 28 -3.24 15.93 1.82
CA SER A 28 -3.29 17.26 1.20
C SER A 28 -2.21 17.47 0.13
N GLY A 29 -1.41 16.44 -0.16
CA GLY A 29 -0.38 16.47 -1.21
C GLY A 29 0.94 17.12 -0.78
N THR A 30 1.12 17.40 0.53
CA THR A 30 2.38 17.88 1.08
C THR A 30 3.06 16.72 1.82
N PRO A 31 4.04 16.01 1.23
CA PRO A 31 4.70 14.90 1.90
C PRO A 31 5.41 15.40 3.16
N PHE A 32 4.86 15.07 4.34
CA PHE A 32 5.34 15.56 5.63
C PHE A 32 6.11 14.43 6.34
N THR A 33 7.35 14.21 5.89
CA THR A 33 8.21 13.09 6.33
C THR A 33 8.71 13.23 7.77
N ASP A 34 8.76 14.45 8.30
CA ASP A 34 9.40 14.72 9.59
C ASP A 34 8.56 14.22 10.77
N GLN A 35 7.23 14.36 10.70
CA GLN A 35 6.35 13.90 11.78
C GLN A 35 6.23 12.38 11.82
N HIS A 36 6.23 11.69 10.66
CA HIS A 36 6.37 10.23 10.64
C HIS A 36 7.70 9.76 11.24
N SER A 37 8.78 10.52 11.05
CA SER A 37 10.07 10.22 11.66
C SER A 37 10.00 10.35 13.19
N THR A 38 9.33 11.37 13.72
CA THR A 38 9.07 11.53 15.16
C THR A 38 8.25 10.37 15.74
N VAL A 39 7.18 9.96 15.06
CA VAL A 39 6.38 8.78 15.48
C VAL A 39 7.25 7.52 15.55
N LEU A 40 8.14 7.33 14.57
CA LEU A 40 9.04 6.17 14.53
C LEU A 40 10.10 6.21 15.65
N GLN A 41 10.62 7.38 15.99
CA GLN A 41 11.57 7.58 17.10
C GLN A 41 10.90 7.30 18.45
N ASN A 42 9.64 7.70 18.62
CA ASN A 42 8.92 7.56 19.89
C ASN A 42 8.36 6.15 20.12
N LEU A 43 7.85 5.47 19.08
CA LEU A 43 7.25 4.13 19.19
C LEU A 43 8.27 3.00 19.14
N THR A 44 9.30 2.97 19.98
CA THR A 44 10.27 1.87 19.97
C THR A 44 9.65 0.53 20.41
N PRO A 45 10.23 -0.64 20.06
CA PRO A 45 9.78 -1.93 20.58
C PRO A 45 9.68 -1.97 22.12
N GLU A 46 10.65 -1.36 22.80
CA GLU A 46 10.70 -1.27 24.26
C GLU A 46 9.57 -0.40 24.81
N TYR A 47 9.23 0.70 24.12
CA TYR A 47 8.08 1.52 24.49
C TYR A 47 6.76 0.74 24.31
N ILE A 48 6.57 0.11 23.15
CA ILE A 48 5.35 -0.64 22.82
C ILE A 48 5.12 -1.78 23.82
N SER A 49 6.16 -2.52 24.21
CA SER A 49 6.03 -3.61 25.19
C SER A 49 5.53 -3.15 26.57
N LYS A 50 5.74 -1.88 26.93
CA LYS A 50 5.29 -1.27 28.20
C LYS A 50 3.85 -0.76 28.14
N LEU A 51 3.27 -0.60 26.96
CA LEU A 51 1.89 -0.15 26.80
C LEU A 51 0.90 -1.19 27.35
N GLU A 52 -0.31 -0.72 27.68
CA GLU A 52 -1.44 -1.61 27.96
C GLU A 52 -1.66 -2.58 26.78
N PRO A 53 -1.91 -3.88 27.03
CA PRO A 53 -1.99 -4.90 25.97
C PRO A 53 -2.90 -4.52 24.79
N LYS A 54 -4.06 -3.93 25.08
CA LYS A 54 -5.04 -3.48 24.06
C LYS A 54 -4.54 -2.37 23.13
N LEU A 55 -3.50 -1.63 23.51
CA LEU A 55 -2.96 -0.50 22.73
C LEU A 55 -1.81 -0.94 21.80
N ARG A 56 -1.20 -2.10 22.07
CA ARG A 56 0.02 -2.55 21.37
C ARG A 56 -0.20 -2.84 19.88
N PRO A 57 -1.28 -3.53 19.45
CA PRO A 57 -1.50 -3.76 18.02
C PRO A 57 -1.59 -2.45 17.23
N ASN A 58 -2.28 -1.46 17.79
CA ASN A 58 -2.36 -0.13 17.21
C ASN A 58 -0.98 0.53 17.13
N ALA A 59 -0.18 0.46 18.20
CA ALA A 59 1.14 1.07 18.24
C ALA A 59 2.09 0.44 17.20
N TRP A 60 2.04 -0.89 17.04
CA TRP A 60 2.79 -1.58 15.98
C TRP A 60 2.35 -1.14 14.59
N MET A 61 1.04 -0.98 14.36
CA MET A 61 0.52 -0.50 13.08
C MET A 61 0.99 0.93 12.78
N LEU A 62 0.90 1.86 13.75
CA LEU A 62 1.39 3.25 13.59
C LEU A 62 2.89 3.31 13.29
N ARG A 63 3.69 2.50 14.01
CA ARG A 63 5.13 2.37 13.77
C ARG A 63 5.41 1.84 12.36
N SER A 64 4.70 0.80 11.94
CA SER A 64 4.88 0.17 10.62
C SER A 64 4.57 1.13 9.47
N VAL A 65 3.44 1.84 9.56
CA VAL A 65 3.05 2.84 8.56
C VAL A 65 4.07 3.99 8.54
N SER A 66 4.48 4.49 9.70
CA SER A 66 5.43 5.62 9.76
C SER A 66 6.82 5.22 9.23
N ALA A 67 7.28 4.01 9.52
CA ALA A 67 8.50 3.46 8.94
C ALA A 67 8.40 3.34 7.42
N TRP A 68 7.26 2.87 6.90
CA TRP A 68 7.01 2.80 5.46
C TRP A 68 7.02 4.19 4.80
N ARG A 69 6.30 5.16 5.38
CA ARG A 69 6.22 6.54 4.85
C ARG A 69 7.57 7.27 4.84
N THR A 70 8.46 6.93 5.76
CA THR A 70 9.83 7.49 5.82
C THR A 70 10.84 6.69 4.99
N GLY A 71 10.41 5.62 4.31
CA GLY A 71 11.29 4.76 3.52
C GLY A 71 12.17 3.80 4.34
N SER A 72 11.95 3.69 5.65
CA SER A 72 12.62 2.73 6.54
C SER A 72 12.00 1.33 6.41
N ASN A 73 12.15 0.73 5.23
CA ASN A 73 11.40 -0.46 4.81
C ASN A 73 11.66 -1.73 5.64
N SER A 74 12.89 -1.93 6.12
CA SER A 74 13.21 -3.03 7.04
C SER A 74 12.44 -2.89 8.36
N LEU A 75 12.42 -1.68 8.93
CA LEU A 75 11.68 -1.37 10.15
C LEU A 75 10.17 -1.50 9.93
N ALA A 76 9.66 -1.10 8.76
CA ALA A 76 8.24 -1.24 8.44
C ALA A 76 7.81 -2.71 8.43
N THR A 77 8.59 -3.56 7.75
CA THR A 77 8.35 -5.00 7.67
C THR A 77 8.49 -5.68 9.03
N GLU A 78 9.53 -5.37 9.79
CA GLU A 78 9.73 -5.93 11.13
C GLU A 78 8.61 -5.53 12.09
N SER A 79 8.22 -4.25 12.08
CA SER A 79 7.15 -3.73 12.93
C SER A 79 5.81 -4.36 12.56
N SER A 80 5.55 -4.57 11.27
CA SER A 80 4.34 -5.24 10.80
C SER A 80 4.28 -6.66 11.33
N ARG A 81 5.36 -7.43 11.16
CA ARG A 81 5.47 -8.80 11.67
C ARG A 81 5.24 -8.87 13.18
N LYS A 82 5.89 -8.00 13.96
CA LYS A 82 5.70 -7.95 15.43
C LYS A 82 4.26 -7.59 15.82
N GLY A 83 3.60 -6.71 15.05
CA GLY A 83 2.20 -6.39 15.25
C GLY A 83 1.27 -7.57 14.98
N LEU A 84 1.54 -8.34 13.92
CA LEU A 84 0.79 -9.57 13.57
C LEU A 84 0.97 -10.69 14.60
N GLU A 85 2.12 -10.71 15.30
CA GLU A 85 2.41 -11.65 16.39
C GLU A 85 1.82 -11.22 17.74
N ASP A 86 1.24 -10.01 17.87
CA ASP A 86 0.69 -9.55 19.14
C ASP A 86 -0.58 -10.34 19.51
N PRO A 87 -0.65 -10.96 20.70
CA PRO A 87 -1.78 -11.80 21.09
C PRO A 87 -3.10 -11.02 21.29
N ASN A 88 -3.04 -9.68 21.35
CA ASN A 88 -4.21 -8.82 21.49
C ASN A 88 -4.72 -8.30 20.14
N LEU A 89 -4.08 -8.70 19.02
CA LEU A 89 -4.54 -8.32 17.69
C LEU A 89 -5.88 -8.99 17.39
N VAL A 90 -6.89 -8.17 17.12
CA VAL A 90 -8.23 -8.66 16.81
C VAL A 90 -8.35 -8.95 15.30
N PRO A 91 -8.68 -10.19 14.89
CA PRO A 91 -8.90 -10.51 13.47
C PRO A 91 -9.99 -9.64 12.85
N GLY A 92 -9.75 -9.15 11.64
CA GLY A 92 -10.67 -8.23 10.95
C GLY A 92 -10.58 -6.77 11.38
N SER A 93 -9.84 -6.45 12.46
CA SER A 93 -9.67 -5.07 12.88
C SER A 93 -8.89 -4.26 11.83
N ARG A 94 -9.03 -2.92 11.90
CA ARG A 94 -8.21 -2.00 11.11
C ARG A 94 -6.73 -2.34 11.20
N ASP A 95 -6.24 -2.55 12.42
CA ASP A 95 -4.82 -2.74 12.67
C ASP A 95 -4.34 -4.02 12.00
N HIS A 96 -5.12 -5.11 12.07
CA HIS A 96 -4.80 -6.39 11.42
C HIS A 96 -4.68 -6.24 9.90
N VAL A 97 -5.68 -5.65 9.25
CA VAL A 97 -5.70 -5.49 7.79
C VAL A 97 -4.53 -4.61 7.34
N ILE A 98 -4.29 -3.47 8.01
CA ILE A 98 -3.19 -2.58 7.63
C ILE A 98 -1.83 -3.26 7.84
N LEU A 99 -1.62 -3.97 8.95
CA LEU A 99 -0.38 -4.69 9.21
C LEU A 99 -0.09 -5.72 8.11
N GLU A 100 -1.09 -6.48 7.65
CA GLU A 100 -0.97 -7.43 6.53
C GLU A 100 -0.67 -6.76 5.18
N MET A 101 -1.09 -5.50 4.99
CA MET A 101 -0.81 -4.74 3.77
C MET A 101 0.65 -4.26 3.69
N ILE A 102 1.27 -3.92 4.83
CA ILE A 102 2.59 -3.26 4.88
C ILE A 102 3.67 -3.95 4.03
N PRO A 103 3.85 -5.29 4.07
CA PRO A 103 4.87 -5.94 3.25
C PRO A 103 4.71 -5.67 1.75
N ALA A 104 3.48 -5.60 1.23
CA ALA A 104 3.23 -5.27 -0.17
C ALA A 104 3.52 -3.81 -0.49
N LEU A 105 3.15 -2.89 0.41
CA LEU A 105 3.37 -1.44 0.25
C LEU A 105 4.85 -1.08 0.27
N VAL A 106 5.64 -1.79 1.08
CA VAL A 106 7.10 -1.71 1.10
C VAL A 106 7.68 -2.08 -0.27
N ILE A 107 7.29 -3.23 -0.82
CA ILE A 107 7.75 -3.69 -2.14
C ILE A 107 7.38 -2.65 -3.22
N ASP A 108 6.13 -2.20 -3.27
CA ASP A 108 5.67 -1.17 -4.21
C ASP A 108 6.54 0.10 -4.15
N SER A 109 6.84 0.57 -2.93
CA SER A 109 7.60 1.79 -2.73
C SER A 109 9.07 1.65 -3.12
N ASP A 110 9.68 0.49 -2.89
CA ASP A 110 11.04 0.21 -3.34
C ASP A 110 11.15 0.11 -4.86
N LEU A 111 10.18 -0.56 -5.51
CA LEU A 111 10.12 -0.62 -6.97
C LEU A 111 9.97 0.78 -7.56
N ASN A 112 9.08 1.61 -7.00
CA ASN A 112 8.87 2.96 -7.47
C ASN A 112 10.13 3.82 -7.27
N ARG A 113 10.82 3.73 -6.12
CA ARG A 113 12.09 4.43 -5.89
C ARG A 113 13.15 4.00 -6.90
N ARG A 114 13.34 2.69 -7.08
CA ARG A 114 14.30 2.15 -8.06
C ARG A 114 13.96 2.60 -9.48
N TRP A 115 12.68 2.65 -9.84
CA TRP A 115 12.23 3.14 -11.14
C TRP A 115 12.53 4.62 -11.35
N LEU A 116 12.34 5.45 -10.32
CA LEU A 116 12.71 6.86 -10.36
C LEU A 116 14.23 7.05 -10.46
N ASP A 117 15.01 6.28 -9.70
CA ASP A 117 16.48 6.28 -9.72
C ASP A 117 17.03 5.82 -11.07
N ALA A 118 16.34 4.90 -11.75
CA ALA A 118 16.61 4.47 -13.12
C ALA A 118 16.10 5.47 -14.19
N HIS A 119 15.78 6.70 -13.81
CA HIS A 119 15.24 7.74 -14.68
C HIS A 119 14.03 7.28 -15.50
N ARG A 120 13.17 6.45 -14.89
CA ARG A 120 11.95 5.91 -15.47
C ARG A 120 12.19 5.18 -16.79
N THR A 121 13.31 4.47 -16.92
CA THR A 121 13.61 3.62 -18.07
C THR A 121 14.08 2.26 -17.57
N VAL A 122 13.45 1.19 -18.06
CA VAL A 122 13.71 -0.18 -17.58
C VAL A 122 14.00 -1.06 -18.80
N SER A 123 15.01 -1.93 -18.72
CA SER A 123 15.24 -2.93 -19.78
C SER A 123 14.32 -4.13 -19.59
N GLY A 124 14.00 -4.87 -20.67
CA GLY A 124 13.25 -6.14 -20.55
C GLY A 124 13.84 -7.10 -19.50
N PRO A 125 15.16 -7.38 -19.51
CA PRO A 125 15.80 -8.21 -18.50
C PRO A 125 15.66 -7.67 -17.06
N GLU A 126 15.88 -6.38 -16.84
CA GLU A 126 15.71 -5.72 -15.52
C GLU A 126 14.27 -5.86 -15.03
N TYR A 127 13.29 -5.64 -15.92
CA TYR A 127 11.88 -5.82 -15.60
C TYR A 127 11.59 -7.25 -15.13
N ALA A 128 12.01 -8.25 -15.90
CA ALA A 128 11.74 -9.65 -15.60
C ALA A 128 12.40 -10.10 -14.27
N SER A 129 13.64 -9.69 -14.01
CA SER A 129 14.39 -10.11 -12.83
C SER A 129 13.97 -9.39 -11.55
N THR A 130 13.62 -8.10 -11.64
CA THR A 130 13.40 -7.27 -10.45
C THR A 130 11.94 -6.86 -10.27
N TYR A 131 11.30 -6.38 -11.33
CA TYR A 131 9.98 -5.75 -11.21
C TYR A 131 8.85 -6.75 -11.30
N GLU A 132 8.98 -7.79 -12.10
CA GLU A 132 7.90 -8.73 -12.36
C GLU A 132 7.73 -9.72 -11.19
N THR A 133 8.59 -10.74 -11.11
CA THR A 133 8.38 -11.89 -10.21
C THR A 133 8.61 -11.54 -8.75
N GLU A 134 9.75 -10.93 -8.43
CA GLU A 134 10.12 -10.54 -7.06
C GLU A 134 9.43 -9.25 -6.62
N GLY A 135 9.02 -8.42 -7.58
CA GLY A 135 8.39 -7.14 -7.36
C GLY A 135 6.86 -7.21 -7.34
N PHE A 136 6.22 -6.71 -8.39
CA PHE A 136 4.79 -6.47 -8.47
C PHE A 136 3.94 -7.73 -8.31
N VAL A 137 4.36 -8.89 -8.85
CA VAL A 137 3.63 -10.16 -8.64
C VAL A 137 3.63 -10.55 -7.17
N THR A 138 4.76 -10.38 -6.49
CA THR A 138 4.87 -10.66 -5.05
C THR A 138 4.04 -9.68 -4.23
N ALA A 139 4.11 -8.38 -4.52
CA ALA A 139 3.27 -7.38 -3.85
C ALA A 139 1.78 -7.65 -4.06
N TRP A 140 1.37 -7.99 -5.29
CA TRP A 140 -0.01 -8.34 -5.61
C TRP A 140 -0.48 -9.58 -4.86
N ARG A 141 0.32 -10.64 -4.81
CA ARG A 141 0.01 -11.86 -4.02
C ARG A 141 -0.12 -11.58 -2.53
N ARG A 142 0.65 -10.64 -1.98
CA ARG A 142 0.55 -10.23 -0.57
C ARG A 142 -0.77 -9.48 -0.31
N LEU A 143 -1.18 -8.59 -1.21
CA LEU A 143 -2.47 -7.88 -1.09
C LEU A 143 -3.67 -8.81 -1.31
N THR A 144 -3.62 -9.67 -2.34
CA THR A 144 -4.72 -10.59 -2.70
C THR A 144 -4.79 -11.85 -1.84
N GLY A 145 -3.73 -12.15 -1.10
CA GLY A 145 -3.65 -13.29 -0.18
C GLY A 145 -3.87 -12.87 1.27
N PRO A 146 -2.82 -12.74 2.09
CA PRO A 146 -2.93 -12.42 3.51
C PRO A 146 -3.82 -11.20 3.83
N ALA A 147 -3.60 -10.06 3.17
CA ALA A 147 -4.38 -8.84 3.45
C ALA A 147 -5.86 -8.98 3.07
N ALA A 148 -6.17 -9.59 1.92
CA ALA A 148 -7.55 -9.88 1.55
C ALA A 148 -8.23 -10.85 2.54
N LYS A 149 -7.51 -11.89 3.00
CA LYS A 149 -8.01 -12.85 4.00
C LYS A 149 -8.22 -12.23 5.38
N ALA A 150 -7.51 -11.15 5.68
CA ALA A 150 -7.65 -10.42 6.93
C ALA A 150 -8.95 -9.60 7.01
N ILE A 151 -9.59 -9.30 5.86
CA ILE A 151 -10.85 -8.59 5.78
C ILE A 151 -12.01 -9.54 6.11
N ASN A 152 -12.90 -9.12 7.00
CA ASN A 152 -14.11 -9.85 7.38
C ASN A 152 -15.25 -8.89 7.74
N ASN A 153 -16.37 -9.42 8.24
CA ASN A 153 -17.56 -8.63 8.58
C ASN A 153 -17.34 -7.59 9.70
N ALA A 154 -16.26 -7.68 10.47
CA ALA A 154 -15.89 -6.70 11.50
C ALA A 154 -14.97 -5.60 10.96
N THR A 155 -14.48 -5.72 9.72
CA THR A 155 -13.60 -4.73 9.11
C THR A 155 -14.39 -3.46 8.78
N PRO A 156 -13.95 -2.28 9.28
CA PRO A 156 -14.63 -1.03 8.95
C PRO A 156 -14.57 -0.74 7.44
N GLU A 157 -15.67 -0.23 6.86
CA GLU A 157 -15.76 0.07 5.42
C GLU A 157 -14.64 1.00 4.93
N ALA A 158 -14.22 1.97 5.75
CA ALA A 158 -13.11 2.87 5.42
C ALA A 158 -11.78 2.11 5.21
N VAL A 159 -11.57 1.00 5.93
CA VAL A 159 -10.38 0.16 5.79
C VAL A 159 -10.47 -0.68 4.52
N VAL A 160 -11.65 -1.19 4.19
CA VAL A 160 -11.90 -1.91 2.93
C VAL A 160 -11.66 -0.98 1.74
N ALA A 161 -12.18 0.26 1.79
CA ALA A 161 -11.92 1.27 0.77
C ALA A 161 -10.43 1.62 0.64
N TYR A 162 -9.71 1.72 1.77
CA TYR A 162 -8.26 1.94 1.76
C TYR A 162 -7.48 0.75 1.16
N PHE A 163 -7.91 -0.48 1.44
CA PHE A 163 -7.33 -1.69 0.84
C PHE A 163 -7.46 -1.69 -0.69
N HIS A 164 -8.65 -1.44 -1.22
CA HIS A 164 -8.87 -1.33 -2.66
C HIS A 164 -8.11 -0.15 -3.26
N TYR A 165 -8.03 0.97 -2.56
CA TYR A 165 -7.21 2.11 -2.98
C TYR A 165 -5.73 1.73 -3.15
N GLN A 166 -5.14 0.99 -2.21
CA GLN A 166 -3.74 0.56 -2.34
C GLN A 166 -3.54 -0.46 -3.47
N ARG A 167 -4.51 -1.36 -3.70
CA ARG A 167 -4.48 -2.28 -4.86
C ARG A 167 -4.53 -1.52 -6.18
N TRP A 168 -5.43 -0.57 -6.31
CA TRP A 168 -5.50 0.34 -7.45
C TRP A 168 -4.15 1.03 -7.69
N ARG A 169 -3.56 1.59 -6.64
CA ARG A 169 -2.27 2.30 -6.70
C ARG A 169 -1.12 1.39 -7.17
N LEU A 170 -1.06 0.16 -6.65
CA LEU A 170 -0.07 -0.83 -7.07
C LEU A 170 -0.18 -1.14 -8.56
N ILE A 171 -1.40 -1.33 -9.06
CA ILE A 171 -1.64 -1.61 -10.48
C ILE A 171 -1.21 -0.43 -11.36
N LEU A 172 -1.45 0.81 -10.92
CA LEU A 172 -0.98 1.99 -11.65
C LEU A 172 0.55 2.07 -11.72
N ASN A 173 1.22 1.84 -10.59
CA ASN A 173 2.68 1.83 -10.55
C ASN A 173 3.23 0.72 -11.45
N TRP A 174 2.61 -0.46 -11.42
CA TRP A 174 2.98 -1.58 -12.28
C TRP A 174 2.83 -1.24 -13.77
N ALA A 175 1.68 -0.70 -14.17
CA ALA A 175 1.43 -0.28 -15.54
C ALA A 175 2.41 0.82 -16.00
N ALA A 176 2.73 1.78 -15.13
CA ALA A 176 3.70 2.84 -15.42
C ALA A 176 5.11 2.27 -15.66
N VAL A 177 5.55 1.33 -14.82
CA VAL A 177 6.84 0.64 -15.02
C VAL A 177 6.83 -0.15 -16.32
N ILE A 178 5.78 -0.92 -16.62
CA ILE A 178 5.65 -1.65 -17.89
C ILE A 178 5.76 -0.71 -19.09
N GLY A 179 5.08 0.43 -19.07
CA GLY A 179 5.15 1.42 -20.16
C GLY A 179 6.54 2.04 -20.37
N SER A 180 7.40 1.97 -19.35
CA SER A 180 8.79 2.41 -19.43
C SER A 180 9.78 1.36 -19.95
N VAL A 181 9.34 0.11 -20.12
CA VAL A 181 10.20 -0.99 -20.56
C VAL A 181 10.66 -0.78 -22.00
N ARG A 182 11.95 -1.05 -22.27
CA ARG A 182 12.57 -0.97 -23.60
C ARG A 182 13.34 -2.27 -23.92
N PRO A 183 13.30 -2.73 -25.19
CA PRO A 183 12.51 -2.21 -26.32
C PRO A 183 10.99 -2.37 -26.14
N ARG A 184 10.20 -1.72 -27.00
CA ARG A 184 8.73 -1.71 -26.92
C ARG A 184 8.12 -3.13 -26.96
N ALA A 185 8.73 -4.06 -27.70
CA ALA A 185 8.27 -5.44 -27.75
C ALA A 185 8.22 -6.09 -26.36
N ASP A 186 9.22 -5.82 -25.52
CA ASP A 186 9.30 -6.34 -24.16
C ASP A 186 8.22 -5.72 -23.26
N SER A 187 7.91 -4.43 -23.46
CA SER A 187 6.80 -3.75 -22.77
C SER A 187 5.44 -4.40 -23.10
N VAL A 188 5.18 -4.72 -24.38
CA VAL A 188 3.95 -5.40 -24.80
C VAL A 188 3.86 -6.79 -24.15
N ALA A 189 4.92 -7.58 -24.23
CA ALA A 189 4.94 -8.91 -23.61
C ALA A 189 4.80 -8.85 -22.08
N ALA A 190 5.39 -7.84 -21.43
CA ALA A 190 5.23 -7.59 -20.00
C ALA A 190 3.79 -7.21 -19.63
N GLN A 191 3.12 -6.40 -20.46
CA GLN A 191 1.71 -6.04 -20.29
C GLN A 191 0.80 -7.27 -20.35
N GLU A 192 0.98 -8.15 -21.35
CA GLU A 192 0.19 -9.38 -21.49
C GLU A 192 0.32 -10.30 -20.26
N ARG A 193 1.54 -10.47 -19.74
CA ARG A 193 1.78 -11.26 -18.53
C ARG A 193 1.18 -10.61 -17.29
N ALA A 194 1.29 -9.30 -17.14
CA ALA A 194 0.67 -8.57 -16.03
C ALA A 194 -0.87 -8.67 -16.07
N SER A 195 -1.48 -8.50 -17.24
CA SER A 195 -2.93 -8.68 -17.45
C SER A 195 -3.39 -10.08 -17.04
N THR A 196 -2.62 -11.11 -17.40
CA THR A 196 -2.88 -12.49 -16.98
C THR A 196 -2.85 -12.65 -15.46
N VAL A 197 -1.84 -12.10 -14.78
CA VAL A 197 -1.74 -12.14 -13.31
C VAL A 197 -2.89 -11.39 -12.63
N LEU A 198 -3.32 -10.27 -13.21
CA LEU A 198 -4.40 -9.43 -12.71
C LEU A 198 -5.80 -9.94 -13.08
N GLY A 199 -5.90 -10.99 -13.90
CA GLY A 199 -7.17 -11.59 -14.31
C GLY A 199 -7.98 -10.72 -15.27
N VAL A 200 -7.33 -9.95 -16.14
CA VAL A 200 -7.96 -9.10 -17.16
C VAL A 200 -7.42 -9.41 -18.55
N GLU A 201 -8.21 -9.15 -19.59
CA GLU A 201 -7.90 -9.64 -20.95
C GLU A 201 -6.81 -8.86 -21.69
N GLN A 202 -6.60 -7.57 -21.41
CA GLN A 202 -5.82 -6.70 -22.30
C GLN A 202 -4.90 -5.73 -21.57
N ASP A 203 -5.47 -4.88 -20.71
CA ASP A 203 -4.75 -3.78 -20.07
C ASP A 203 -4.90 -3.87 -18.54
N PRO A 204 -3.79 -3.88 -17.78
CA PRO A 204 -3.80 -3.81 -16.31
C PRO A 204 -4.71 -2.70 -15.76
N LEU A 205 -4.91 -1.60 -16.49
CA LEU A 205 -5.78 -0.51 -16.08
C LEU A 205 -7.26 -0.92 -15.94
N PHE A 206 -7.72 -1.97 -16.61
CA PHE A 206 -9.07 -2.53 -16.34
C PHE A 206 -9.15 -3.17 -14.96
N ALA A 207 -8.07 -3.82 -14.50
CA ALA A 207 -8.01 -4.34 -13.14
C ALA A 207 -8.01 -3.18 -12.14
N ALA A 208 -7.31 -2.09 -12.45
CA ALA A 208 -7.35 -0.87 -11.63
C ALA A 208 -8.79 -0.30 -11.54
N GLN A 209 -9.55 -0.30 -12.65
CA GLN A 209 -10.95 0.11 -12.62
C GLN A 209 -11.81 -0.80 -11.74
N ASN A 210 -11.61 -2.11 -11.77
CA ASN A 210 -12.33 -3.04 -10.90
C ASN A 210 -12.11 -2.71 -9.41
N GLU A 211 -10.90 -2.30 -9.02
CA GLU A 211 -10.61 -1.85 -7.66
C GLU A 211 -11.31 -0.52 -7.33
N VAL A 212 -11.35 0.43 -8.26
CA VAL A 212 -12.08 1.71 -8.09
C VAL A 212 -13.57 1.45 -7.88
N ASP A 213 -14.14 0.49 -8.60
CA ASP A 213 -15.56 0.13 -8.50
C ASP A 213 -15.92 -0.49 -7.13
N GLN A 214 -14.94 -0.98 -6.36
CA GLN A 214 -15.15 -1.45 -4.97
C GLN A 214 -15.11 -0.32 -3.93
N ILE A 215 -14.75 0.91 -4.33
CA ILE A 215 -14.62 2.05 -3.41
C ILE A 215 -15.92 2.87 -3.42
N PRO A 216 -16.61 3.06 -2.28
CA PRO A 216 -17.81 3.88 -2.23
C PRO A 216 -17.57 5.29 -2.78
N ALA A 217 -18.49 5.81 -3.58
CA ALA A 217 -18.34 7.10 -4.26
C ALA A 217 -18.21 8.30 -3.30
N ASN A 218 -18.73 8.17 -2.08
CA ASN A 218 -18.62 9.15 -0.99
C ASN A 218 -17.38 8.93 -0.10
N SER A 219 -16.56 7.91 -0.36
CA SER A 219 -15.32 7.66 0.38
C SER A 219 -14.27 8.73 0.07
N PRO A 220 -13.47 9.17 1.06
CA PRO A 220 -12.30 10.02 0.83
C PRO A 220 -11.32 9.43 -0.20
N MET A 221 -11.22 8.10 -0.29
CA MET A 221 -10.36 7.43 -1.28
C MET A 221 -10.81 7.69 -2.72
N SER A 222 -12.12 7.77 -2.96
CA SER A 222 -12.67 8.13 -4.28
C SER A 222 -12.29 9.56 -4.67
N ALA A 223 -12.31 10.49 -3.71
CA ALA A 223 -11.86 11.87 -3.95
C ALA A 223 -10.35 11.94 -4.26
N LEU A 224 -9.52 11.17 -3.57
CA LEU A 224 -8.08 11.10 -3.86
C LEU A 224 -7.80 10.52 -5.25
N ILE A 225 -8.48 9.45 -5.65
CA ILE A 225 -8.37 8.87 -7.00
C ILE A 225 -8.69 9.92 -8.07
N LYS A 226 -9.77 10.69 -7.88
CA LYS A 226 -10.16 11.79 -8.78
C LYS A 226 -9.11 12.90 -8.81
N ALA A 227 -8.60 13.31 -7.64
CA ALA A 227 -7.56 14.35 -7.54
C ALA A 227 -6.24 13.92 -8.22
N GLN A 228 -5.95 12.62 -8.24
CA GLN A 228 -4.81 12.03 -8.94
C GLN A 228 -5.04 11.89 -10.46
N GLY A 229 -6.18 12.40 -10.98
CA GLY A 229 -6.47 12.46 -12.41
C GLY A 229 -6.86 11.12 -13.03
N TRP A 230 -7.35 10.17 -12.24
CA TRP A 230 -7.80 8.89 -12.77
C TRP A 230 -8.92 9.06 -13.80
N VAL A 231 -8.74 8.41 -14.95
CA VAL A 231 -9.76 8.31 -16.00
C VAL A 231 -9.99 6.84 -16.29
N LYS A 232 -11.26 6.43 -16.28
CA LYS A 232 -11.66 5.06 -16.60
C LYS A 232 -11.10 4.66 -17.97
N PRO A 233 -10.40 3.50 -18.08
CA PRO A 233 -9.88 3.02 -19.37
C PRO A 233 -11.04 2.77 -20.34
N ARG A 234 -10.82 3.09 -21.61
CA ARG A 234 -11.79 2.82 -22.68
C ARG A 234 -11.55 1.41 -23.21
N PRO A 235 -12.61 0.60 -23.42
CA PRO A 235 -12.49 -0.63 -24.19
C PRO A 235 -11.80 -0.33 -25.52
N LEU A 236 -10.89 -1.21 -25.96
CA LEU A 236 -10.40 -1.14 -27.33
C LEU A 236 -11.62 -1.23 -28.25
N GLN A 237 -11.80 -0.23 -29.11
CA GLN A 237 -12.79 -0.36 -30.18
C GLN A 237 -12.38 -1.57 -31.01
N PRO A 238 -13.28 -2.53 -31.28
CA PRO A 238 -12.98 -3.60 -32.22
C PRO A 238 -12.57 -2.94 -33.53
N GLY A 239 -11.31 -3.14 -33.92
CA GLY A 239 -10.77 -2.53 -35.13
C GLY A 239 -11.65 -2.91 -36.30
N ASN A 240 -12.04 -1.93 -37.11
CA ASN A 240 -12.51 -2.17 -38.46
C ASN A 240 -11.38 -2.87 -39.21
N SER A 241 -11.38 -4.19 -39.17
CA SER A 241 -10.65 -5.03 -40.11
C SER A 241 -11.29 -4.84 -41.47
N THR A 242 -10.90 -3.77 -42.16
CA THR A 242 -11.08 -3.67 -43.61
C THR A 242 -9.80 -4.23 -44.23
N PRO A 243 -9.82 -5.43 -44.83
CA PRO A 243 -8.69 -5.89 -45.62
C PRO A 243 -8.58 -5.03 -46.90
N PRO A 244 -7.38 -4.88 -47.48
CA PRO A 244 -7.18 -4.25 -48.78
C PRO A 244 -7.88 -5.03 -49.91
#